data_AF-A0A1E7I9T6-F1
#
_entry.id   AF-A0A1E7I9T6-F1
#
_cell.length_a   1.000
_cell.length_b   1.000
_cell.length_c   1.000
_cell.angle_alpha   90.00
_cell.angle_beta   90.00
_cell.angle_gamma   90.00
#
_symmetry.space_group_name_H-M   'P 1'
#
loop_
_entity.id
_entity.type
_entity.pdbx_description
1 polymer ?
#
loop_
_entity_poly.entity_id
_entity_poly.type
_entity_poly.pdbx_seq_one_letter_code
_entity_poly.pdbx_strand_id
1 'polypeptide(L)'
;MAEPHWTGYVGMGTGLIGAITGIAGAIMGYISYRKSNRLKALDLRLELRKAVSDVHADLDRLKALIDDANGSRQAVFAARGMSQSGAMEIWKNEVKADKAKIGELFKRALKVESTYDTLEAKELESEVVVVHKYKSKIRRLLDKYSGAIRSDDEQRKQIREDQRVRRSPRT
;
A
#
# COMPACT_ATOMS: atom_id res chain seq x y z
N MET A 1 -10.99 -4.27 29.87
CA MET A 1 -9.86 -4.68 29.01
C MET A 1 -10.18 -4.19 27.61
N ALA A 2 -9.46 -3.19 27.09
CA ALA A 2 -9.70 -2.67 25.75
C ALA A 2 -9.04 -3.60 24.72
N GLU A 3 -9.81 -4.05 23.73
CA GLU A 3 -9.37 -5.01 22.74
C GLU A 3 -8.18 -4.51 21.90
N PRO A 4 -7.32 -5.41 21.40
CA PRO A 4 -6.17 -5.03 20.62
C PRO A 4 -6.56 -4.67 19.17
N HIS A 5 -6.83 -3.40 18.90
CA HIS A 5 -7.03 -2.85 17.54
C HIS A 5 -5.87 -3.15 16.56
N TRP A 6 -4.69 -3.48 17.08
CA TRP A 6 -3.51 -3.82 16.27
C TRP A 6 -3.60 -5.19 15.59
N THR A 7 -4.37 -6.15 16.12
CA THR A 7 -4.60 -7.44 15.44
C THR A 7 -5.44 -7.26 14.18
N GLY A 8 -6.32 -6.25 14.15
CA GLY A 8 -7.04 -5.82 12.95
C GLY A 8 -6.09 -5.33 11.85
N TYR A 9 -5.14 -4.45 12.18
CA TYR A 9 -4.17 -3.94 11.21
C TYR A 9 -3.15 -5.00 10.76
N VAL A 10 -2.72 -5.90 11.66
CA VAL A 10 -1.82 -7.01 11.31
C VAL A 10 -2.55 -8.03 10.43
N GLY A 11 -3.76 -8.47 10.80
CA GLY A 11 -4.56 -9.38 9.98
C GLY A 11 -4.96 -8.78 8.63
N MET A 12 -5.18 -7.48 8.60
CA MET A 12 -5.40 -6.71 7.38
C MET A 12 -4.13 -6.67 6.51
N GLY A 13 -2.96 -6.44 7.10
CA GLY A 13 -1.66 -6.40 6.41
C GLY A 13 -1.19 -7.77 5.89
N THR A 14 -1.21 -8.83 6.71
CA THR A 14 -0.85 -10.18 6.26
C THR A 14 -1.88 -10.80 5.32
N GLY A 15 -3.18 -10.56 5.53
CA GLY A 15 -4.24 -10.97 4.60
C GLY A 15 -4.11 -10.29 3.23
N LEU A 16 -3.74 -9.01 3.21
CA LEU A 16 -3.45 -8.24 1.99
C LEU A 16 -2.22 -8.75 1.24
N ILE A 17 -1.15 -9.02 1.97
CA ILE A 17 0.10 -9.55 1.40
C ILE A 17 -0.18 -10.91 0.75
N GLY A 18 -1.00 -11.77 1.36
CA GLY A 18 -1.41 -13.06 0.80
C GLY A 18 -2.24 -12.91 -0.48
N ALA A 19 -3.30 -12.09 -0.44
CA ALA A 19 -4.22 -11.91 -1.56
C ALA A 19 -3.54 -11.29 -2.80
N ILE A 20 -2.69 -10.28 -2.61
CA ILE A 20 -2.05 -9.55 -3.72
C ILE A 20 -0.85 -10.33 -4.31
N THR A 21 -0.10 -11.08 -3.49
CA THR A 21 1.00 -11.94 -3.99
C THR A 21 0.46 -13.14 -4.78
N GLY A 22 -0.68 -13.71 -4.37
CA GLY A 22 -1.34 -14.80 -5.09
C GLY A 22 -1.77 -14.40 -6.50
N ILE A 23 -2.27 -13.17 -6.68
CA ILE A 23 -2.65 -12.64 -8.01
C ILE A 23 -1.41 -12.43 -8.90
N ALA A 24 -0.28 -11.99 -8.35
CA ALA A 24 0.96 -11.81 -9.12
C ALA A 24 1.55 -13.14 -9.63
N GLY A 25 1.56 -14.18 -8.78
CA GLY A 25 1.99 -15.53 -9.16
C GLY A 25 1.04 -16.17 -10.18
N ALA A 26 -0.28 -15.97 -10.01
CA ALA A 26 -1.27 -16.45 -10.96
C ALA A 26 -1.14 -15.77 -12.33
N ILE A 27 -0.87 -14.46 -12.41
CA ILE A 27 -0.73 -13.74 -13.68
C ILE A 27 0.56 -14.10 -14.41
N MET A 28 1.71 -14.18 -13.73
CA MET A 28 2.97 -14.61 -14.37
C MET A 28 2.91 -16.09 -14.78
N GLY A 29 2.31 -16.94 -13.95
CA GLY A 29 2.02 -18.33 -14.27
C GLY A 29 1.08 -18.44 -15.48
N TYR A 30 0.05 -17.59 -15.56
CA TYR A 30 -0.90 -17.53 -16.65
C TYR A 30 -0.29 -16.99 -17.95
N ILE A 31 0.54 -15.94 -17.91
CA ILE A 31 1.30 -15.45 -19.08
C ILE A 31 2.23 -16.55 -19.61
N SER A 32 2.92 -17.26 -18.71
CA SER A 32 3.80 -18.37 -19.08
C SER A 32 3.01 -19.56 -19.67
N TYR A 33 1.85 -19.88 -19.09
CA TYR A 33 0.91 -20.90 -19.59
C TYR A 33 0.29 -20.52 -20.95
N ARG A 34 0.02 -19.22 -21.17
CA ARG A 34 -0.55 -18.63 -22.38
C ARG A 34 0.43 -18.55 -23.54
N LYS A 35 1.72 -18.34 -23.27
CA LYS A 35 2.76 -18.41 -24.31
C LYS A 35 2.74 -19.77 -25.03
N SER A 36 2.23 -20.81 -24.35
CA SER A 36 2.01 -22.15 -24.91
C SER A 36 0.58 -22.41 -25.44
N ASN A 37 -0.44 -21.60 -25.09
CA ASN A 37 -1.84 -21.80 -25.49
C ASN A 37 -2.51 -20.47 -25.89
N ARG A 38 -3.00 -20.37 -27.14
CA ARG A 38 -3.69 -19.18 -27.71
C ARG A 38 -4.96 -18.83 -26.93
N LEU A 39 -4.85 -18.06 -25.86
CA LEU A 39 -5.99 -17.41 -25.22
C LEU A 39 -6.49 -16.27 -26.12
N LYS A 40 -7.81 -16.15 -26.22
CA LYS A 40 -8.49 -15.14 -27.05
C LYS A 40 -8.27 -13.75 -26.43
N ALA A 41 -8.19 -12.71 -27.27
CA ALA A 41 -7.97 -11.32 -26.83
C ALA A 41 -9.02 -10.83 -25.81
N LEU A 42 -10.23 -11.41 -25.85
CA LEU A 42 -11.33 -11.10 -24.92
C LEU A 42 -10.97 -11.40 -23.46
N ASP A 43 -10.36 -12.57 -23.18
CA ASP A 43 -10.00 -12.96 -21.81
C ASP A 43 -8.95 -12.01 -21.22
N LEU A 44 -8.00 -11.58 -22.06
CA LEU A 44 -6.96 -10.65 -21.64
C LEU A 44 -7.52 -9.26 -21.30
N ARG A 45 -8.53 -8.79 -22.05
CA ARG A 45 -9.22 -7.53 -21.73
C ARG A 45 -9.93 -7.62 -20.39
N LEU A 46 -10.62 -8.72 -20.12
CA LEU A 46 -11.32 -8.91 -18.85
C LEU A 46 -10.36 -8.95 -17.66
N GLU A 47 -9.25 -9.68 -17.78
CA GLU A 47 -8.21 -9.72 -16.76
C GLU A 47 -7.57 -8.36 -16.51
N LEU A 48 -7.29 -7.60 -17.57
CA LEU A 48 -6.69 -6.29 -17.48
C LEU A 48 -7.66 -5.28 -16.81
N ARG A 49 -8.94 -5.30 -17.16
CA ARG A 49 -9.99 -4.50 -16.48
C ARG A 49 -10.06 -4.84 -14.99
N LYS A 50 -10.06 -6.12 -14.64
CA LYS A 50 -10.03 -6.55 -13.23
C LYS A 50 -8.77 -6.04 -12.52
N ALA A 51 -7.60 -6.18 -13.15
CA ALA A 51 -6.34 -5.75 -12.56
C ALA A 51 -6.27 -4.23 -12.35
N VAL A 52 -6.84 -3.43 -13.26
CA VAL A 52 -6.99 -1.97 -13.09
C VAL A 52 -7.97 -1.64 -11.96
N SER A 53 -9.11 -2.31 -11.89
CA SER A 53 -10.07 -2.12 -10.80
C SER A 53 -9.44 -2.40 -9.44
N ASP A 54 -8.64 -3.46 -9.31
CA ASP A 54 -7.89 -3.75 -8.09
C ASP A 54 -6.89 -2.64 -7.78
N VAL A 55 -6.18 -2.11 -8.80
CA VAL A 55 -5.26 -0.97 -8.62
C VAL A 55 -5.97 0.26 -8.10
N HIS A 56 -7.17 0.57 -8.59
CA HIS A 56 -7.96 1.69 -8.07
C HIS A 56 -8.32 1.48 -6.59
N ALA A 57 -8.83 0.30 -6.24
CA ALA A 57 -9.15 -0.03 -4.84
C ALA A 57 -7.91 0.05 -3.93
N ASP A 58 -6.76 -0.45 -4.38
CA ASP A 58 -5.51 -0.39 -3.63
C ASP A 58 -4.99 1.05 -3.47
N LEU A 59 -5.17 1.91 -4.49
CA LEU A 59 -4.79 3.33 -4.43
C LEU A 59 -5.67 4.10 -3.44
N ASP A 60 -6.99 3.88 -3.44
CA ASP A 60 -7.91 4.51 -2.49
C ASP A 60 -7.58 4.10 -1.06
N ARG A 61 -7.32 2.82 -0.84
CA ARG A 61 -6.88 2.30 0.45
C ARG A 61 -5.54 2.89 0.88
N LEU A 62 -4.58 2.96 -0.03
CA LEU A 62 -3.26 3.52 0.26
C LEU A 62 -3.35 4.99 0.67
N LYS A 63 -4.25 5.76 0.05
CA LYS A 63 -4.50 7.16 0.44
C LYS A 63 -4.93 7.27 1.90
N ALA A 64 -5.92 6.47 2.31
CA ALA A 64 -6.38 6.43 3.70
C ALA A 64 -5.25 5.99 4.67
N LEU A 65 -4.50 4.94 4.31
CA LEU A 65 -3.39 4.43 5.11
C LEU A 65 -2.29 5.48 5.34
N ILE A 66 -2.00 6.31 4.34
CA ILE A 66 -1.02 7.40 4.47
C ILE A 66 -1.49 8.45 5.48
N ASP A 67 -2.77 8.80 5.45
CA ASP A 67 -3.34 9.77 6.38
C ASP A 67 -3.28 9.24 7.81
N ASP A 68 -3.66 7.98 8.02
CA ASP A 68 -3.57 7.30 9.32
C ASP A 68 -2.13 7.23 9.83
N ALA A 69 -1.20 6.77 8.99
CA ALA A 69 0.22 6.65 9.35
C ALA A 69 0.85 8.01 9.66
N ASN A 70 0.47 9.05 8.90
CA ASN A 70 0.95 10.41 9.15
C ASN A 70 0.43 10.97 10.48
N GLY A 71 -0.85 10.78 10.79
CA GLY A 71 -1.43 11.16 12.08
C GLY A 71 -0.78 10.42 13.24
N SER A 72 -0.60 9.10 13.11
CA SER A 72 0.09 8.27 14.11
C SER A 72 1.51 8.77 14.38
N ARG A 73 2.30 9.02 13.33
CA ARG A 73 3.69 9.48 13.46
C ARG A 73 3.78 10.83 14.14
N GLN A 74 2.89 11.77 13.77
CA GLN A 74 2.82 13.09 14.40
C GLN A 74 2.54 12.99 15.90
N ALA A 75 1.59 12.14 16.31
CA ALA A 75 1.26 11.93 17.71
C ALA A 75 2.45 11.35 18.50
N VAL A 76 3.16 10.37 17.93
CA VAL A 76 4.35 9.79 18.55
C VAL A 76 5.46 10.82 18.70
N PHE A 77 5.73 11.60 17.66
CA PHE A 77 6.75 12.65 17.71
C PHE A 77 6.40 13.73 18.75
N ALA A 78 5.13 14.12 18.83
CA ALA A 78 4.65 15.05 19.85
C ALA A 78 4.85 14.50 21.27
N ALA A 79 4.48 13.24 21.51
CA ALA A 79 4.67 12.59 22.81
C ALA A 79 6.15 12.49 23.23
N ARG A 80 7.07 12.49 22.26
CA ARG A 80 8.52 12.47 22.48
C ARG A 80 9.17 13.87 22.50
N GLY A 81 8.38 14.94 22.34
CA GLY A 81 8.90 16.31 22.25
C GLY A 81 9.67 16.60 20.94
N MET A 82 9.44 15.80 19.90
CA MET A 82 10.18 15.84 18.61
C MET A 82 9.38 16.48 17.46
N SER A 83 8.27 17.17 17.74
CA SER A 83 7.38 17.75 16.71
C SER A 83 8.05 18.74 15.76
N GLN A 84 9.14 19.39 16.20
CA GLN A 84 9.91 20.35 15.39
C GLN A 84 11.28 19.80 14.97
N SER A 85 11.49 18.48 15.06
CA SER A 85 12.74 17.85 14.67
C SER A 85 12.90 17.78 13.15
N GLY A 86 14.15 17.73 12.66
CA GLY A 86 14.44 17.48 11.25
C GLY A 86 13.88 16.13 10.76
N ALA A 87 13.81 15.12 11.63
CA ALA A 87 13.18 13.83 11.30
C ALA A 87 11.67 13.97 11.01
N MET A 88 10.97 14.87 11.74
CA MET A 88 9.56 15.18 11.46
C MET A 88 9.39 15.86 10.11
N GLU A 89 10.32 16.75 9.76
CA GLU A 89 10.27 17.47 8.49
C GLU A 89 10.56 16.54 7.29
N ILE A 90 11.54 15.65 7.43
CA ILE A 90 11.81 14.59 6.44
C ILE A 90 10.55 13.74 6.23
N TRP A 91 9.91 13.29 7.30
CA TRP A 91 8.68 12.50 7.21
C TRP A 91 7.55 13.24 6.47
N LYS A 92 7.31 14.53 6.79
CA LYS A 92 6.30 15.34 6.09
C LYS A 92 6.60 15.45 4.60
N ASN A 93 7.86 15.68 4.25
CA ASN A 93 8.29 15.78 2.85
C ASN A 93 8.10 14.46 2.10
N GLU A 94 8.41 13.32 2.74
CA GLU A 94 8.13 12.01 2.17
C GLU A 94 6.64 11.77 1.95
N VAL A 95 5.80 12.06 2.95
CA VAL A 95 4.34 11.93 2.83
C VAL A 95 3.81 12.80 1.69
N LYS A 96 4.28 14.04 1.57
CA LYS A 96 3.90 14.95 0.49
C LYS A 96 4.32 14.39 -0.88
N ALA A 97 5.56 13.93 -1.01
CA ALA A 97 6.07 13.36 -2.25
C ALA A 97 5.32 12.08 -2.65
N ASP A 98 5.03 11.21 -1.69
CA ASP A 98 4.35 9.94 -1.97
C ASP A 98 2.87 10.14 -2.29
N LYS A 99 2.18 11.11 -1.67
CA LYS A 99 0.83 11.55 -2.08
C LYS A 99 0.82 12.07 -3.52
N ALA A 100 1.82 12.87 -3.91
CA ALA A 100 1.92 13.35 -5.28
C ALA A 100 2.12 12.20 -6.28
N LYS A 101 3.00 11.24 -5.96
CA LYS A 101 3.21 10.02 -6.78
C LYS A 101 1.93 9.20 -6.93
N ILE A 102 1.15 9.06 -5.86
CA ILE A 102 -0.13 8.35 -5.91
C ILE A 102 -1.13 9.05 -6.83
N GLY A 103 -1.22 10.38 -6.74
CA GLY A 103 -2.04 11.16 -7.66
C GLY A 103 -1.65 10.97 -9.13
N GLU A 104 -0.36 10.87 -9.43
CA GLU A 104 0.11 10.54 -10.79
C GLU A 104 -0.23 9.11 -11.21
N LEU A 105 -0.04 8.13 -10.32
CA LEU A 105 -0.38 6.73 -10.60
C LEU A 105 -1.89 6.56 -10.86
N PHE A 106 -2.73 7.25 -10.10
CA PHE A 106 -4.18 7.25 -10.28
C PHE A 106 -4.59 7.80 -11.64
N LYS A 107 -4.04 8.94 -12.05
CA LYS A 107 -4.29 9.53 -13.38
C LYS A 107 -3.85 8.59 -14.51
N ARG A 108 -2.73 7.89 -14.34
CA ARG A 108 -2.24 6.94 -15.34
C ARG A 108 -3.12 5.71 -15.43
N ALA A 109 -3.54 5.14 -14.29
CA ALA A 109 -4.42 3.97 -14.23
C ALA A 109 -5.78 4.21 -14.90
N LEU A 110 -6.39 5.38 -14.68
CA LEU A 110 -7.66 5.78 -15.30
C LEU A 110 -7.59 5.90 -16.83
N LYS A 111 -6.46 6.37 -17.37
CA LYS A 111 -6.29 6.53 -18.83
C LYS A 111 -6.28 5.18 -19.56
N VAL A 112 -5.90 4.11 -18.86
CA VAL A 112 -5.73 2.81 -19.49
C VAL A 112 -7.09 2.11 -19.72
N GLU A 113 -8.06 2.31 -18.81
CA GLU A 113 -9.36 1.62 -18.86
C GLU A 113 -10.21 1.93 -20.10
N SER A 114 -10.18 3.17 -20.61
CA SER A 114 -11.00 3.61 -21.75
C SER A 114 -10.53 3.10 -23.12
N THR A 115 -9.37 2.44 -23.19
CA THR A 115 -8.68 2.19 -24.48
C THR A 115 -8.59 0.69 -24.82
N TYR A 116 -8.99 -0.21 -23.92
CA TYR A 116 -8.72 -1.64 -24.06
C TYR A 116 -9.49 -2.37 -25.16
N ASP A 117 -10.63 -1.83 -25.58
CA ASP A 117 -11.49 -2.49 -26.57
C ASP A 117 -10.90 -2.46 -27.98
N THR A 118 -10.00 -1.50 -28.25
CA THR A 118 -9.35 -1.33 -29.55
C THR A 118 -7.97 -1.98 -29.63
N LEU A 119 -7.41 -2.47 -28.52
CA LEU A 119 -6.06 -3.04 -28.47
C LEU A 119 -6.01 -4.47 -29.00
N GLU A 120 -4.92 -4.78 -29.70
CA GLU A 120 -4.60 -6.16 -30.11
C GLU A 120 -4.02 -6.97 -28.93
N ALA A 121 -4.00 -8.31 -29.08
CA ALA A 121 -3.56 -9.22 -28.02
C ALA A 121 -2.15 -8.89 -27.49
N LYS A 122 -1.21 -8.53 -28.36
CA LYS A 122 0.17 -8.20 -27.98
C LYS A 122 0.27 -6.87 -27.20
N GLU A 123 -0.58 -5.92 -27.52
CA GLU A 123 -0.64 -4.63 -26.84
C GLU A 123 -1.26 -4.80 -25.45
N LEU A 124 -2.33 -5.59 -25.36
CA LEU A 124 -2.95 -5.98 -24.10
C LEU A 124 -1.95 -6.69 -23.17
N GLU A 125 -1.08 -7.57 -23.71
CA GLU A 125 -0.02 -8.22 -22.91
C GLU A 125 0.96 -7.20 -22.33
N SER A 126 1.31 -6.19 -23.11
CA SER A 126 2.19 -5.11 -22.65
C SER A 126 1.53 -4.28 -21.55
N GLU A 127 0.23 -3.99 -21.67
CA GLU A 127 -0.52 -3.27 -20.65
C GLU A 127 -0.67 -4.06 -19.35
N VAL A 128 -0.83 -5.40 -19.41
CA VAL A 128 -0.80 -6.24 -18.20
C VAL A 128 0.50 -6.08 -17.43
N VAL A 129 1.65 -6.03 -18.13
CA VAL A 129 2.96 -5.79 -17.50
C VAL A 129 3.03 -4.38 -16.87
N VAL A 130 2.45 -3.37 -17.52
CA VAL A 130 2.41 -2.00 -16.98
C VAL A 130 1.57 -1.93 -15.70
N VAL A 131 0.36 -2.49 -15.70
CA VAL A 131 -0.51 -2.56 -14.53
C VAL A 131 0.17 -3.32 -13.38
N HIS A 132 0.90 -4.39 -13.70
CA HIS A 132 1.69 -5.10 -12.70
C HIS A 132 2.78 -4.22 -12.06
N LYS A 133 3.52 -3.43 -12.85
CA LYS A 133 4.49 -2.47 -12.32
C LYS A 133 3.84 -1.46 -11.38
N TYR A 134 2.60 -1.04 -11.65
CA TYR A 134 1.85 -0.17 -10.74
C TYR A 134 1.49 -0.89 -9.43
N LYS A 135 0.95 -2.12 -9.49
CA LYS A 135 0.69 -2.94 -8.30
C LYS A 135 1.94 -3.11 -7.43
N SER A 136 3.11 -3.39 -8.02
CA SER A 136 4.35 -3.50 -7.27
C SER A 136 4.76 -2.20 -6.56
N LYS A 137 4.56 -1.04 -7.20
CA LYS A 137 4.85 0.26 -6.59
C LYS A 137 3.90 0.57 -5.44
N ILE A 138 2.61 0.29 -5.63
CA ILE A 138 1.57 0.47 -4.61
C ILE A 138 1.87 -0.41 -3.40
N ARG A 139 2.23 -1.67 -3.62
CA ARG A 139 2.63 -2.59 -2.56
C ARG A 139 3.78 -2.05 -1.71
N ARG A 140 4.84 -1.51 -2.32
CA ARG A 140 5.96 -0.94 -1.57
C ARG A 140 5.52 0.20 -0.66
N LEU A 141 4.57 1.02 -1.10
CA LEU A 141 4.02 2.10 -0.29
C LEU A 141 3.11 1.55 0.84
N LEU A 142 2.26 0.57 0.54
CA LEU A 142 1.46 -0.13 1.55
C LEU A 142 2.35 -0.73 2.65
N ASP A 143 3.45 -1.39 2.27
CA ASP A 143 4.42 -1.96 3.21
C ASP A 143 5.11 -0.87 4.05
N LYS A 144 5.53 0.24 3.42
CA LYS A 144 6.13 1.40 4.10
C LYS A 144 5.20 1.95 5.19
N TYR A 145 3.96 2.25 4.85
CA TYR A 145 3.03 2.92 5.78
C TYR A 145 2.44 1.98 6.82
N SER A 146 2.20 0.71 6.48
CA SER A 146 1.81 -0.31 7.47
C SER A 146 2.94 -0.56 8.47
N GLY A 147 4.19 -0.66 7.97
CA GLY A 147 5.37 -0.76 8.83
C GLY A 147 5.57 0.46 9.71
N ALA A 148 5.22 1.65 9.20
CA ALA A 148 5.28 2.89 9.96
C ALA A 148 4.33 2.88 11.17
N ILE A 149 3.06 2.50 10.96
CA ILE A 149 2.06 2.38 12.03
C ILE A 149 2.51 1.37 13.09
N ARG A 150 3.00 0.20 12.68
CA ARG A 150 3.51 -0.81 13.61
C ARG A 150 4.66 -0.28 14.46
N SER A 151 5.61 0.43 13.84
CA SER A 151 6.71 1.07 14.57
C SER A 151 6.20 2.11 15.58
N ASP A 152 5.20 2.90 15.21
CA ASP A 152 4.59 3.89 16.11
C ASP A 152 3.83 3.24 17.27
N ASP A 153 3.13 2.12 17.04
CA ASP A 153 2.46 1.37 18.10
C ASP A 153 3.46 0.88 19.15
N GLU A 154 4.61 0.36 18.73
CA GLU A 154 5.69 -0.05 19.63
C GLU A 154 6.27 1.15 20.40
N GLN A 155 6.51 2.27 19.72
CA GLN A 155 6.95 3.50 20.40
C GLN A 155 5.92 3.99 21.42
N ARG A 156 4.61 3.92 21.12
CA ARG A 156 3.54 4.26 22.07
C ARG A 156 3.50 3.32 23.27
N LYS A 157 3.88 2.05 23.13
CA LYS A 157 4.01 1.13 24.28
C LYS A 157 5.17 1.56 25.17
N GLN A 158 6.34 1.80 24.60
CA GLN A 158 7.54 2.25 25.33
C GLN A 158 7.29 3.57 26.08
N ILE A 159 6.68 4.57 25.42
CA ILE A 159 6.35 5.85 26.07
C ILE A 159 5.44 5.65 27.28
N ARG A 160 4.44 4.75 27.19
CA ARG A 160 3.55 4.44 28.31
C ARG A 160 4.27 3.74 29.45
N GLU A 161 5.20 2.85 29.15
CA GLU A 161 6.04 2.16 30.14
C GLU A 161 6.98 3.16 30.85
N ASP A 162 7.68 4.02 30.10
CA ASP A 162 8.54 5.07 30.64
C ASP A 162 7.77 6.01 31.57
N GLN A 163 6.56 6.41 31.17
CA GLN A 163 5.68 7.25 31.99
C GLN A 163 5.25 6.54 33.28
N ARG A 164 4.98 5.23 33.23
CA ARG A 164 4.63 4.43 34.42
C ARG A 164 5.81 4.35 35.39
N VAL A 165 7.01 4.06 34.88
CA VAL A 165 8.24 3.99 35.70
C VAL A 165 8.51 5.33 36.37
N ARG A 166 8.41 6.45 35.63
CA ARG A 166 8.60 7.80 36.19
C ARG A 166 7.60 8.17 37.28
N ARG A 167 6.36 7.67 37.20
CA ARG A 167 5.29 7.96 38.17
C ARG A 167 5.31 7.04 39.39
N SER A 168 6.00 5.91 39.32
CA SER A 168 6.16 4.97 40.44
C SER A 168 7.64 4.82 40.78
N PRO A 169 8.29 5.87 41.32
CA PRO A 169 9.68 5.76 41.75
C PRO A 169 9.79 4.62 42.76
N ARG A 170 10.70 3.66 42.48
CA ARG A 170 11.03 2.59 43.41
C ARG A 170 11.50 3.21 44.73
N THR A 171 10.69 3.08 45.77
CA THR A 171 11.09 3.24 47.18
C THR A 171 12.00 2.11 47.60
#